data_AF-A0A418NV26-F1
#
_entry.id   AF-A0A418NV26-F1
#
_cell.length_a   1.000
_cell.length_b   1.000
_cell.length_c   1.000
_cell.angle_alpha   90.00
_cell.angle_beta   90.00
_cell.angle_gamma   90.00
#
_symmetry.space_group_name_H-M   'P 1'
#
loop_
_entity.id
_entity.type
_entity.pdbx_description
1 polymer ?
#
loop_
_entity_poly.entity_id
_entity_poly.type
_entity_poly.pdbx_seq_one_letter_code
_entity_poly.pdbx_strand_id
1 'polypeptide(L)'
;MDMAISDKPKSKTRKMIVSLCVGGAAGFLAAMGFMELVESGTLGEFTASQEIAGLVGIIYVLTAFAVGVGLVNPSLGARFLNVEDADELREQHRALSWSAGGMIALGLALLLAAVGTPGGPVSAVVVLVGVIVLVGFAWFAGSRQRRHTDELMKSVSGEATSAAFYLVVLIGGGWALLAHVDRAPAPAPLDWLTMFAGFMMLSCFIVAGKRGMLKQR
;
A
#
# COMPACT_ATOMS: atom_id res chain seq x y z
N MET A 1 45.22 -26.09 -17.83
CA MET A 1 44.31 -25.21 -18.60
C MET A 1 43.11 -24.98 -17.70
N ASP A 2 43.23 -24.01 -16.79
CA ASP A 2 42.16 -23.66 -15.87
C ASP A 2 41.17 -22.75 -16.59
N MET A 3 39.98 -23.30 -16.86
CA MET A 3 38.89 -22.58 -17.49
C MET A 3 38.24 -21.69 -16.42
N ALA A 4 38.67 -20.43 -16.35
CA ALA A 4 38.02 -19.42 -15.55
C ALA A 4 36.57 -19.24 -16.05
N ILE A 5 35.62 -19.81 -15.31
CA ILE A 5 34.20 -19.49 -15.46
C ILE A 5 34.06 -18.02 -15.03
N SER A 6 33.99 -17.14 -16.03
CA SER A 6 33.63 -15.74 -15.85
C SER A 6 32.24 -15.67 -15.24
N ASP A 7 32.18 -15.49 -13.92
CA ASP A 7 30.97 -15.08 -13.21
C ASP A 7 30.59 -13.67 -13.71
N LYS A 8 29.75 -13.62 -14.75
CA LYS A 8 29.11 -12.37 -15.15
C LYS A 8 28.29 -11.86 -13.97
N PRO A 9 28.48 -10.62 -13.50
CA PRO A 9 27.67 -10.08 -12.43
C PRO A 9 26.20 -10.11 -12.87
N LYS A 10 25.36 -10.85 -12.15
CA LYS A 10 23.91 -10.90 -12.39
C LYS A 10 23.41 -9.45 -12.42
N SER A 11 22.93 -9.00 -13.58
CA SER A 11 22.53 -7.61 -13.81
C SER A 11 21.45 -7.18 -12.82
N LYS A 12 21.80 -6.29 -11.89
CA LYS A 12 20.87 -5.64 -10.94
C LYS A 12 19.74 -4.95 -11.68
N THR A 13 20.04 -4.33 -12.82
CA THR A 13 19.06 -3.73 -13.72
C THR A 13 18.03 -4.75 -14.22
N ARG A 14 18.45 -5.98 -14.55
CA ARG A 14 17.53 -7.04 -14.97
C ARG A 14 16.58 -7.44 -13.83
N LYS A 15 17.07 -7.58 -12.60
CA LYS A 15 16.22 -7.87 -11.43
C LYS A 15 15.19 -6.77 -11.20
N MET A 16 15.61 -5.51 -11.30
CA MET A 16 14.74 -4.34 -11.13
C MET A 16 13.63 -4.30 -12.17
N ILE A 17 13.97 -4.51 -13.44
CA ILE A 17 13.00 -4.55 -14.53
C ILE A 17 12.01 -5.70 -14.31
N VAL A 18 12.50 -6.88 -13.93
CA VAL A 18 11.62 -8.03 -13.66
C VAL A 18 10.67 -7.75 -12.49
N SER A 19 11.16 -7.22 -11.37
CA SER A 19 10.27 -6.89 -10.23
C SER A 19 9.26 -5.81 -10.60
N LEU A 20 9.66 -4.82 -11.39
CA LEU A 20 8.77 -3.77 -11.89
C LEU A 20 7.71 -4.33 -12.83
N CYS A 21 8.08 -5.20 -13.77
CA CYS A 21 7.16 -5.84 -14.69
C CYS A 21 6.18 -6.77 -13.96
N VAL A 22 6.65 -7.56 -12.99
CA VAL A 22 5.78 -8.47 -12.22
C VAL A 22 4.80 -7.68 -11.36
N GLY A 23 5.28 -6.67 -10.62
CA GLY A 23 4.42 -5.79 -9.83
C GLY A 23 3.44 -4.99 -10.70
N GLY A 24 3.92 -4.46 -11.83
CA GLY A 24 3.11 -3.73 -12.80
C GLY A 24 2.04 -4.59 -13.46
N ALA A 25 2.36 -5.82 -13.85
CA ALA A 25 1.39 -6.77 -14.39
C ALA A 25 0.35 -7.18 -13.35
N ALA A 26 0.76 -7.48 -12.12
CA ALA A 26 -0.17 -7.81 -11.04
C ALA A 26 -1.12 -6.63 -10.72
N GLY A 27 -0.58 -5.42 -10.63
CA GLY A 27 -1.38 -4.20 -10.44
C GLY A 27 -2.33 -3.93 -11.59
N PHE A 28 -1.87 -4.08 -12.83
CA PHE A 28 -2.70 -3.92 -14.03
C PHE A 28 -3.86 -4.91 -14.08
N LEU A 29 -3.59 -6.21 -13.86
CA LEU A 29 -4.63 -7.24 -13.87
C LEU A 29 -5.65 -7.04 -12.74
N ALA A 30 -5.18 -6.66 -11.55
CA ALA A 30 -6.09 -6.39 -10.43
C ALA A 30 -6.95 -5.14 -10.67
N ALA A 31 -6.37 -4.08 -11.24
CA ALA A 31 -7.11 -2.87 -11.61
C ALA A 31 -8.12 -3.17 -12.72
N MET A 32 -7.73 -3.91 -13.76
CA MET A 32 -8.61 -4.31 -14.85
C MET A 32 -9.78 -5.16 -14.34
N GLY A 33 -9.53 -6.18 -13.52
CA GLY A 33 -10.60 -7.01 -12.95
C GLY A 33 -11.52 -6.23 -12.02
N PHE A 34 -10.99 -5.24 -11.28
CA PHE A 34 -11.80 -4.35 -10.47
C PHE A 34 -12.68 -3.42 -11.32
N MET A 35 -12.11 -2.82 -12.37
CA MET A 35 -12.87 -1.95 -13.27
C MET A 35 -13.94 -2.73 -14.04
N GLU A 36 -13.66 -3.96 -14.48
CA GLU A 36 -14.67 -4.83 -15.10
C GLU A 36 -15.83 -5.12 -14.13
N LEU A 37 -15.54 -5.33 -12.84
CA LEU A 37 -16.56 -5.51 -11.82
C LEU A 37 -17.38 -4.24 -11.58
N VAL A 38 -16.75 -3.06 -11.63
CA VAL A 38 -17.44 -1.77 -11.55
C VAL A 38 -18.34 -1.55 -12.78
N GLU A 39 -17.81 -1.76 -13.98
CA GLU A 39 -18.51 -1.60 -15.25
C GLU A 39 -19.67 -2.58 -15.43
N SER A 40 -19.58 -3.78 -14.82
CA SER A 40 -20.68 -4.75 -14.82
C SER A 40 -21.94 -4.26 -14.10
N GLY A 41 -21.87 -3.15 -13.34
CA GLY A 41 -22.97 -2.57 -12.59
C GLY A 41 -23.34 -3.34 -11.32
N THR A 42 -22.68 -4.47 -11.04
CA THR A 42 -22.94 -5.32 -9.86
C THR A 42 -22.69 -4.62 -8.53
N LEU A 43 -21.80 -3.62 -8.51
CA LEU A 43 -21.46 -2.82 -7.33
C LEU A 43 -22.22 -1.48 -7.26
N GLY A 44 -23.11 -1.21 -8.22
CA GLY A 44 -23.74 0.09 -8.43
C GLY A 44 -22.90 1.03 -9.29
N GLU A 45 -23.40 2.25 -9.51
CA GLU A 45 -22.67 3.28 -10.26
C GLU A 45 -21.57 3.90 -9.39
N PHE A 46 -20.33 3.90 -9.90
CA PHE A 46 -19.18 4.45 -9.21
C PHE A 46 -18.91 5.88 -9.67
N THR A 47 -18.56 6.72 -8.71
CA THR A 47 -17.93 8.01 -8.94
C THR A 47 -16.41 7.84 -9.05
N ALA A 48 -15.72 8.81 -9.67
CA ALA A 48 -14.26 8.81 -9.76
C ALA A 48 -13.57 8.65 -8.38
N SER A 49 -14.11 9.27 -7.33
CA SER A 49 -13.60 9.12 -5.96
C SER A 49 -13.64 7.68 -5.46
N GLN A 50 -14.69 6.92 -5.81
CA GLN A 50 -14.86 5.52 -5.41
C GLN A 50 -13.93 4.60 -6.20
N GLU A 51 -13.77 4.85 -7.49
CA GLU A 51 -12.80 4.12 -8.32
C GLU A 51 -11.38 4.29 -7.78
N ILE A 52 -10.96 5.54 -7.50
CA ILE A 52 -9.63 5.84 -6.97
C ILE A 52 -9.45 5.19 -5.59
N ALA A 53 -10.43 5.29 -4.70
CA ALA A 53 -10.38 4.66 -3.37
C ALA A 53 -10.24 3.14 -3.47
N GLY A 54 -11.02 2.51 -4.36
CA GLY A 54 -10.96 1.08 -4.60
C GLY A 54 -9.60 0.63 -5.12
N LEU A 55 -9.05 1.35 -6.11
CA LEU A 55 -7.72 1.07 -6.67
C LEU A 55 -6.60 1.23 -5.63
N VAL A 56 -6.63 2.29 -4.81
CA VAL A 56 -5.66 2.45 -3.71
C VAL A 56 -5.79 1.32 -2.70
N GLY A 57 -7.03 0.91 -2.37
CA GLY A 57 -7.30 -0.24 -1.51
C GLY A 57 -6.70 -1.54 -2.05
N ILE A 58 -6.82 -1.78 -3.36
CA ILE A 58 -6.22 -2.94 -4.05
C ILE A 58 -4.69 -2.92 -3.93
N ILE A 59 -4.05 -1.76 -4.11
CA ILE A 59 -2.58 -1.67 -3.99
C ILE A 59 -2.14 -2.07 -2.57
N TYR A 60 -2.88 -1.65 -1.53
CA TYR A 60 -2.62 -2.09 -0.16
C TYR A 60 -2.72 -3.61 0.00
N VAL A 61 -3.79 -4.23 -0.53
CA VAL A 61 -4.01 -5.68 -0.45
C VAL A 61 -2.93 -6.45 -1.23
N LEU A 62 -2.60 -6.02 -2.45
CA LEU A 62 -1.55 -6.63 -3.26
C LEU A 62 -0.18 -6.53 -2.59
N THR A 63 0.14 -5.37 -2.02
CA THR A 63 1.40 -5.18 -1.29
C THR A 63 1.46 -6.08 -0.07
N ALA A 64 0.37 -6.19 0.69
CA ALA A 64 0.31 -7.09 1.84
C ALA A 64 0.42 -8.56 1.44
N PHE A 65 -0.16 -8.95 0.30
CA PHE A 65 -0.03 -10.30 -0.25
C PHE A 65 1.42 -10.59 -0.67
N ALA A 66 2.07 -9.65 -1.34
CA ALA A 66 3.49 -9.73 -1.71
C ALA A 66 4.39 -9.92 -0.49
N VAL A 67 4.16 -9.16 0.59
CA VAL A 67 4.87 -9.34 1.87
C VAL A 67 4.49 -10.68 2.52
N GLY A 68 3.21 -11.07 2.45
CA GLY A 68 2.68 -12.33 2.96
C GLY A 68 3.37 -13.57 2.37
N VAL A 69 3.68 -13.55 1.07
CA VAL A 69 4.47 -14.63 0.44
C VAL A 69 5.83 -14.79 1.13
N GLY A 70 6.49 -13.70 1.50
CA GLY A 70 7.75 -13.73 2.24
C GLY A 70 7.61 -14.23 3.68
N LEU A 71 6.45 -14.03 4.30
CA LEU A 71 6.15 -14.55 5.65
C LEU A 71 5.87 -16.05 5.65
N VAL A 72 5.20 -16.57 4.62
CA VAL A 72 4.91 -18.01 4.48
C VAL A 72 6.14 -18.78 4.04
N ASN A 73 6.91 -18.22 3.11
CA ASN A 73 8.13 -18.83 2.63
C ASN A 73 9.27 -17.80 2.57
N PRO A 74 10.07 -17.67 3.64
CA PRO A 74 11.20 -16.73 3.71
C PRO A 74 12.23 -16.91 2.60
N SER A 75 12.41 -18.15 2.10
CA SER A 75 13.37 -18.41 1.02
C SER A 75 12.90 -17.88 -0.34
N LEU A 76 11.59 -17.95 -0.62
CA LEU A 76 10.98 -17.32 -1.80
C LEU A 76 10.90 -15.80 -1.60
N GLY A 77 10.54 -15.36 -0.39
CA GLY A 77 10.51 -13.97 0.03
C GLY A 77 11.84 -13.26 -0.20
N ALA A 78 12.97 -13.84 0.23
CA ALA A 78 14.28 -13.23 0.06
C ALA A 78 14.62 -12.96 -1.41
N ARG A 79 14.24 -13.88 -2.31
CA ARG A 79 14.42 -13.73 -3.76
C ARG A 79 13.47 -12.70 -4.38
N PHE A 80 12.22 -12.66 -3.93
CA PHE A 80 11.17 -11.81 -4.49
C PHE A 80 11.23 -10.37 -3.96
N LEU A 81 11.41 -10.22 -2.64
CA LEU A 81 11.53 -8.94 -1.93
C LEU A 81 12.96 -8.38 -1.95
N ASN A 82 13.92 -9.08 -2.58
CA ASN A 82 15.31 -8.69 -2.70
C ASN A 82 15.98 -8.38 -1.34
N VAL A 83 15.79 -9.28 -0.37
CA VAL A 83 16.40 -9.22 0.98
C VAL A 83 17.72 -10.00 0.98
N GLU A 84 18.70 -9.55 1.77
CA GLU A 84 20.09 -10.05 1.75
C GLU A 84 20.17 -11.50 2.27
N ASP A 85 19.38 -11.82 3.31
CA ASP A 85 19.25 -13.17 3.85
C ASP A 85 17.77 -13.50 4.19
N ALA A 86 17.37 -14.76 3.98
CA ALA A 86 16.08 -15.26 4.44
C ALA A 86 15.97 -15.25 5.98
N ASP A 87 17.10 -15.26 6.69
CA ASP A 87 17.13 -15.15 8.14
C ASP A 87 16.70 -13.76 8.65
N GLU A 88 16.94 -12.68 7.89
CA GLU A 88 16.41 -11.34 8.22
C GLU A 88 14.86 -11.34 8.20
N LEU A 89 14.26 -12.03 7.23
CA LEU A 89 12.80 -12.19 7.15
C LEU A 89 12.25 -13.03 8.31
N ARG A 90 13.03 -14.00 8.81
CA ARG A 90 12.63 -14.79 10.00
C ARG A 90 12.69 -13.95 11.27
N GLU A 91 13.72 -13.13 11.42
CA GLU A 91 13.86 -12.22 12.57
C GLU A 91 12.76 -11.16 12.58
N GLN A 92 12.46 -10.57 11.42
CA GLN A 92 11.41 -9.55 11.27
C GLN A 92 10.00 -10.12 11.08
N HIS A 93 9.82 -11.44 11.10
CA HIS A 93 8.55 -12.12 10.79
C HIS A 93 7.38 -11.54 11.59
N ARG A 94 7.59 -11.30 12.89
CA ARG A 94 6.55 -10.75 13.77
C ARG A 94 6.20 -9.29 13.45
N ALA A 95 7.19 -8.47 13.08
CA ALA A 95 6.93 -7.08 12.68
C ALA A 95 6.21 -7.03 11.32
N LEU A 96 6.68 -7.83 10.36
CA LEU A 96 6.13 -7.91 9.01
C LEU A 96 4.72 -8.49 8.99
N SER A 97 4.39 -9.46 9.86
CA SER A 97 3.04 -10.02 9.97
C SER A 97 2.03 -9.01 10.49
N TRP A 98 2.37 -8.22 11.52
CA TRP A 98 1.52 -7.11 11.97
C TRP A 98 1.36 -6.04 10.89
N SER A 99 2.44 -5.72 10.16
CA SER A 99 2.39 -4.76 9.06
C SER A 99 1.47 -5.25 7.93
N ALA A 100 1.63 -6.49 7.48
CA ALA A 100 0.80 -7.09 6.46
C ALA A 100 -0.67 -7.13 6.89
N GLY A 101 -0.96 -7.52 8.13
CA GLY A 101 -2.32 -7.48 8.68
C GLY A 101 -2.92 -6.08 8.68
N GLY A 102 -2.16 -5.06 9.10
CA GLY A 102 -2.60 -3.66 9.08
C GLY A 102 -2.82 -3.14 7.65
N MET A 103 -1.97 -3.52 6.70
CA MET A 103 -2.12 -3.16 5.29
C MET A 103 -3.35 -3.80 4.65
N ILE A 104 -3.62 -5.08 4.92
CA ILE A 104 -4.86 -5.75 4.47
C ILE A 104 -6.06 -5.00 5.04
N ALA A 105 -6.05 -4.70 6.35
CA ALA A 105 -7.19 -4.04 6.98
C ALA A 105 -7.44 -2.64 6.42
N LEU A 106 -6.40 -1.83 6.18
CA LEU A 106 -6.55 -0.52 5.52
C LEU A 106 -7.04 -0.66 4.07
N GLY A 107 -6.49 -1.62 3.32
CA GLY A 107 -6.92 -1.86 1.94
C GLY A 107 -8.38 -2.27 1.85
N LEU A 108 -8.81 -3.19 2.72
CA LEU A 108 -10.21 -3.62 2.83
C LEU A 108 -11.12 -2.50 3.33
N ALA A 109 -10.64 -1.63 4.22
CA ALA A 109 -11.42 -0.49 4.68
C ALA A 109 -11.71 0.48 3.53
N LEU A 110 -10.72 0.77 2.68
CA LEU A 110 -10.92 1.61 1.49
C LEU A 110 -11.82 0.95 0.46
N LEU A 111 -11.64 -0.35 0.19
CA LEU A 111 -12.51 -1.11 -0.70
C LEU A 111 -13.97 -1.09 -0.20
N LEU A 112 -14.17 -1.32 1.10
CA LEU A 112 -15.50 -1.29 1.70
C LEU A 112 -16.13 0.11 1.65
N ALA A 113 -15.32 1.16 1.86
CA ALA A 113 -15.75 2.54 1.73
C ALA A 113 -16.10 2.91 0.27
N ALA A 114 -15.36 2.36 -0.71
CA ALA A 114 -15.62 2.58 -2.13
C ALA A 114 -16.94 1.95 -2.58
N VAL A 115 -17.24 0.71 -2.16
CA VAL A 115 -18.50 0.02 -2.51
C VAL A 115 -19.72 0.49 -1.69
N GLY A 116 -19.52 1.37 -0.71
CA GLY A 116 -20.57 1.93 0.14
C GLY A 116 -21.40 3.02 -0.52
N THR A 117 -21.87 2.78 -1.74
CA THR A 117 -22.66 3.72 -2.53
C THR A 117 -24.12 3.72 -2.08
N PRO A 118 -24.85 4.87 -2.17
CA PRO A 118 -26.29 4.87 -2.02
C PRO A 118 -26.95 3.94 -3.06
N GLY A 119 -27.65 2.90 -2.61
CA GLY A 119 -28.24 1.88 -3.49
C GLY A 119 -27.28 0.76 -3.92
N GLY A 120 -26.03 0.78 -3.44
CA GLY A 120 -25.06 -0.30 -3.64
C GLY A 120 -25.38 -1.58 -2.87
N PRO A 121 -24.60 -2.66 -3.11
CA PRO A 121 -24.85 -3.97 -2.52
C PRO A 121 -24.60 -4.04 -1.00
N VAL A 122 -23.92 -3.04 -0.44
CA VAL A 122 -23.56 -2.99 0.99
C VAL A 122 -24.27 -1.82 1.67
N SER A 123 -24.96 -2.10 2.79
CA SER A 123 -25.65 -1.06 3.55
C SER A 123 -24.67 -0.09 4.23
N ALA A 124 -25.08 1.17 4.38
CA ALA A 124 -24.25 2.21 4.99
C ALA A 124 -23.78 1.85 6.42
N VAL A 125 -24.61 1.14 7.19
CA VAL A 125 -24.26 0.68 8.55
C VAL A 125 -23.14 -0.35 8.50
N VAL A 126 -23.20 -1.30 7.56
CA VAL A 126 -22.15 -2.32 7.40
C VAL A 126 -20.84 -1.68 6.98
N VAL A 127 -20.88 -0.71 6.07
CA VAL A 127 -19.69 0.05 5.66
C VAL A 127 -19.10 0.81 6.83
N LEU A 128 -19.91 1.58 7.55
CA LEU A 128 -19.43 2.37 8.69
C LEU A 128 -18.80 1.50 9.77
N VAL A 129 -19.51 0.46 10.22
CA VAL A 129 -19.01 -0.47 11.25
C VAL A 129 -17.78 -1.20 10.76
N GLY A 130 -17.81 -1.71 9.52
CA GLY A 130 -16.68 -2.44 8.93
C GLY A 130 -15.43 -1.57 8.81
N VAL A 131 -15.56 -0.33 8.31
CA VAL A 131 -14.45 0.61 8.23
C VAL A 131 -13.89 0.94 9.61
N ILE A 132 -14.74 1.22 10.61
CA ILE A 132 -14.29 1.48 11.98
C ILE A 132 -13.52 0.29 12.56
N VAL A 133 -14.04 -0.93 12.40
CA VAL A 133 -13.39 -2.15 12.90
C VAL A 133 -12.06 -2.38 12.19
N LEU A 134 -12.00 -2.25 10.88
CA LEU A 134 -10.80 -2.47 10.09
C LEU A 134 -9.72 -1.40 10.37
N VAL A 135 -10.10 -0.13 10.48
CA VAL A 135 -9.17 0.94 10.86
C VAL A 135 -8.70 0.77 12.30
N GLY A 136 -9.60 0.40 13.22
CA GLY A 136 -9.25 0.07 14.60
C GLY A 136 -8.27 -1.10 14.69
N PHE A 137 -8.46 -2.14 13.87
CA PHE A 137 -7.53 -3.25 13.76
C PHE A 137 -6.18 -2.82 13.17
N ALA A 138 -6.17 -2.00 12.11
CA ALA A 138 -4.93 -1.48 11.52
C ALA A 138 -4.12 -0.67 12.54
N TRP A 139 -4.78 0.18 13.32
CA TRP A 139 -4.16 0.91 14.43
C TRP A 139 -3.61 -0.04 15.50
N PHE A 140 -4.40 -1.04 15.91
CA PHE A 140 -3.96 -2.06 16.86
C PHE A 140 -2.74 -2.83 16.34
N ALA A 141 -2.76 -3.27 15.09
CA ALA A 141 -1.65 -3.98 14.44
C ALA A 141 -0.39 -3.10 14.39
N GLY A 142 -0.51 -1.83 14.00
CA GLY A 142 0.60 -0.87 14.02
C GLY A 142 1.17 -0.65 15.43
N SER A 143 0.32 -0.59 16.45
CA SER A 143 0.75 -0.47 17.85
C SER A 143 1.57 -1.69 18.31
N ARG A 144 1.19 -2.90 17.85
CA ARG A 144 1.93 -4.15 18.12
C ARG A 144 3.22 -4.22 17.32
N GLN A 145 3.21 -3.83 16.05
CA GLN A 145 4.38 -3.78 15.18
C GLN A 145 5.49 -2.91 15.78
N ARG A 146 5.14 -1.76 16.37
CA ARG A 146 6.11 -0.82 16.94
C ARG A 146 6.99 -1.42 18.05
N ARG A 147 6.52 -2.46 18.74
CA ARG A 147 7.28 -3.19 19.78
C ARG A 147 8.36 -4.10 19.20
N HIS A 148 8.26 -4.44 17.93
CA HIS A 148 9.15 -5.36 17.21
C HIS A 148 9.96 -4.66 16.12
N THR A 149 9.98 -3.33 16.15
CA THR A 149 10.67 -2.49 15.17
C THR A 149 11.94 -1.93 15.81
N ASP A 150 13.06 -1.95 15.09
CA ASP A 150 14.32 -1.35 15.53
C ASP A 150 14.28 0.20 15.48
N GLU A 151 15.35 0.84 15.95
CA GLU A 151 15.42 2.31 16.00
C GLU A 151 15.48 2.97 14.61
N LEU A 152 16.11 2.29 13.63
CA LEU A 152 16.18 2.78 12.26
C LEU A 152 14.78 2.84 11.64
N MET A 153 14.03 1.74 11.72
CA MET A 153 12.70 1.60 11.17
C MET A 153 11.66 2.46 11.91
N LYS A 154 11.84 2.70 13.22
CA LYS A 154 11.04 3.71 13.96
C LYS A 154 11.29 5.11 13.41
N SER A 155 12.55 5.48 13.17
CA SER A 155 12.91 6.78 12.60
C SER A 155 12.35 6.95 11.19
N VAL A 156 12.52 5.94 10.32
CA VAL A 156 11.98 5.91 8.96
C VAL A 156 10.45 6.05 8.97
N SER A 157 9.77 5.32 9.84
CA SER A 157 8.30 5.39 9.98
C SER A 157 7.83 6.78 10.43
N GLY A 158 8.55 7.40 11.35
CA GLY A 158 8.26 8.77 11.80
C GLY A 158 8.42 9.79 10.68
N GLU A 159 9.52 9.71 9.94
CA GLU A 159 9.78 10.59 8.78
C GLU A 159 8.75 10.38 7.67
N ALA A 160 8.38 9.13 7.37
CA ALA A 160 7.34 8.81 6.39
C ALA A 160 5.96 9.34 6.81
N THR A 161 5.61 9.22 8.10
CA THR A 161 4.34 9.75 8.62
C THR A 161 4.29 11.28 8.52
N SER A 162 5.40 11.95 8.85
CA SER A 162 5.52 13.40 8.73
C SER A 162 5.43 13.85 7.26
N ALA A 163 6.13 13.17 6.36
CA ALA A 163 6.05 13.45 4.92
C ALA A 163 4.63 13.23 4.36
N ALA A 164 3.93 12.17 4.79
CA ALA A 164 2.53 11.94 4.41
C ALA A 164 1.62 13.07 4.89
N PHE A 165 1.79 13.51 6.14
CA PHE A 165 1.04 14.65 6.68
C PHE A 165 1.25 15.91 5.85
N TYR A 166 2.49 16.25 5.52
CA TYR A 166 2.76 17.43 4.67
C TYR A 166 2.20 17.30 3.25
N LEU A 167 2.21 16.09 2.67
CA LEU A 167 1.56 15.83 1.37
C LEU A 167 0.05 16.03 1.44
N VAL A 168 -0.61 15.53 2.49
CA VAL A 168 -2.06 15.74 2.71
C VAL A 168 -2.37 17.22 2.88
N VAL A 169 -1.58 17.95 3.69
CA VAL A 169 -1.80 19.39 3.90
C VAL A 169 -1.59 20.17 2.60
N LEU A 170 -0.53 19.87 1.85
CA LEU A 170 -0.22 20.57 0.61
C LEU A 170 -1.26 20.30 -0.48
N ILE A 171 -1.60 19.03 -0.72
CA ILE A 171 -2.46 18.62 -1.82
C ILE A 171 -3.94 18.66 -1.40
N GLY A 172 -4.29 17.97 -0.31
CA GLY A 172 -5.66 17.94 0.20
C GLY A 172 -6.08 19.28 0.80
N GLY A 173 -5.23 19.89 1.64
CA GLY A 173 -5.49 21.23 2.17
C GLY A 173 -5.46 22.31 1.09
N GLY A 174 -4.55 22.21 0.11
CA GLY A 174 -4.53 23.09 -1.06
C GLY A 174 -5.81 22.95 -1.91
N TRP A 175 -6.27 21.73 -2.18
CA TRP A 175 -7.52 21.49 -2.90
C TRP A 175 -8.73 22.02 -2.11
N ALA A 176 -8.79 21.78 -0.80
CA ALA A 176 -9.83 22.33 0.07
C ALA A 176 -9.84 23.85 0.08
N LEU A 177 -8.67 24.50 0.07
CA LEU A 177 -8.55 25.95 -0.04
C LEU A 177 -9.07 26.45 -1.39
N LEU A 178 -8.71 25.80 -2.49
CA LEU A 178 -9.22 26.13 -3.83
C LEU A 178 -10.74 26.00 -3.90
N ALA A 179 -11.31 24.98 -3.26
CA ALA A 179 -12.75 24.82 -3.15
C ALA A 179 -13.40 25.91 -2.29
N HIS A 180 -12.76 26.31 -1.19
CA HIS A 180 -13.25 27.40 -0.33
C HIS A 180 -13.31 28.76 -1.06
N VAL A 181 -12.45 28.98 -2.07
CA VAL A 181 -12.44 30.21 -2.89
C VAL A 181 -13.11 30.04 -4.26
N ASP A 182 -13.96 29.02 -4.41
CA ASP A 182 -14.74 28.73 -5.62
C ASP A 182 -13.89 28.53 -6.91
N ARG A 183 -12.67 28.01 -6.77
CA ARG A 183 -11.76 27.73 -7.91
C ARG A 183 -11.68 26.26 -8.31
N ALA A 184 -12.20 25.36 -7.47
CA ALA A 184 -12.26 23.91 -7.73
C ALA A 184 -13.50 23.31 -7.04
N PRO A 185 -14.02 22.16 -7.49
CA PRO A 185 -15.03 21.43 -6.72
C PRO A 185 -14.47 21.01 -5.37
N ALA A 186 -15.34 20.92 -4.35
CA ALA A 186 -14.94 20.43 -3.04
C ALA A 186 -14.49 18.96 -3.10
N PRO A 187 -13.40 18.59 -2.41
CA PRO A 187 -13.00 17.19 -2.31
C PRO A 187 -14.11 16.40 -1.61
N ALA A 188 -14.46 15.24 -2.17
CA ALA A 188 -15.41 14.34 -1.54
C ALA A 188 -14.83 13.82 -0.20
N PRO A 189 -15.67 13.46 0.77
CA PRO A 189 -15.19 12.87 2.02
C PRO A 189 -14.32 11.63 1.82
N LEU A 190 -14.61 10.83 0.78
CA LEU A 190 -13.82 9.65 0.42
C LEU A 190 -12.43 10.01 -0.15
N ASP A 191 -12.29 11.17 -0.81
CA ASP A 191 -11.00 11.63 -1.32
C ASP A 191 -10.02 11.87 -0.17
N TRP A 192 -10.50 12.37 0.96
CA TRP A 192 -9.68 12.54 2.17
C TRP A 192 -9.14 11.22 2.71
N LEU A 193 -10.02 10.22 2.88
CA LEU A 193 -9.62 8.89 3.34
C LEU A 193 -8.60 8.27 2.39
N THR A 194 -8.81 8.46 1.09
CA THR A 194 -7.92 7.96 0.05
C THR A 194 -6.57 8.68 0.04
N MET A 195 -6.55 10.00 0.23
CA MET A 195 -5.32 10.79 0.34
C MET A 195 -4.49 10.38 1.56
N PHE A 196 -5.12 10.16 2.72
CA PHE A 196 -4.40 9.69 3.92
C PHE A 196 -3.68 8.36 3.66
N ALA A 197 -4.35 7.41 3.03
CA ALA A 197 -3.77 6.11 2.70
C ALA A 197 -2.74 6.21 1.57
N GLY A 198 -3.11 6.84 0.45
CA GLY A 198 -2.26 6.98 -0.72
C GLY A 198 -0.97 7.74 -0.44
N PHE A 199 -1.04 8.88 0.27
CA PHE A 199 0.16 9.64 0.61
C PHE A 199 1.00 8.99 1.70
N MET A 200 0.42 8.19 2.59
CA MET A 200 1.20 7.37 3.52
C MET A 200 1.99 6.30 2.77
N MET A 201 1.40 5.62 1.78
CA MET A 201 2.13 4.67 0.95
C MET A 201 3.23 5.35 0.13
N LEU A 202 2.90 6.47 -0.54
CA LEU A 202 3.85 7.24 -1.33
C LEU A 202 5.03 7.74 -0.47
N SER A 203 4.75 8.25 0.72
CA SER A 203 5.79 8.76 1.61
C SER A 203 6.74 7.66 2.10
N CYS A 204 6.25 6.45 2.33
CA CYS A 204 7.09 5.29 2.64
C CYS A 204 8.13 5.05 1.54
N PHE A 205 7.74 5.08 0.26
CA PHE A 205 8.69 4.94 -0.85
C PHE A 205 9.67 6.11 -0.95
N ILE A 206 9.19 7.35 -0.80
CA ILE A 206 10.06 8.54 -0.85
C ILE A 206 11.13 8.48 0.24
N VAL A 207 10.73 8.21 1.49
CA VAL A 207 11.64 8.18 2.64
C VAL A 207 12.58 6.98 2.58
N ALA A 208 12.08 5.79 2.26
CA ALA A 208 12.93 4.61 2.06
C ALA A 208 13.98 4.85 0.94
N GLY A 209 13.58 5.52 -0.14
CA GLY A 209 14.48 5.94 -1.22
C GLY A 209 15.57 6.90 -0.74
N LYS A 210 15.20 7.95 0.01
CA LYS A 210 16.16 8.91 0.60
C LYS A 210 17.16 8.25 1.53
N ARG A 211 16.72 7.23 2.28
CA ARG A 211 17.56 6.44 3.20
C ARG A 211 18.38 5.36 2.49
N GLY A 212 18.27 5.24 1.16
CA GLY A 212 19.04 4.29 0.35
C GLY A 212 18.57 2.84 0.47
N MET A 213 17.39 2.61 1.07
CA MET A 213 16.84 1.26 1.32
C MET A 213 16.27 0.61 0.05
N LEU A 214 16.00 1.39 -1.00
CA LEU A 214 15.48 0.89 -2.28
C LEU A 214 16.58 0.42 -3.26
N LYS A 215 17.86 0.49 -2.86
CA LYS A 215 18.96 0.03 -3.73
C LYS A 215 18.96 -1.49 -3.83
N GLN A 216 18.73 -2.01 -5.04
CA GLN A 216 18.83 -3.44 -5.28
C GLN A 216 20.26 -3.94 -5.08
N ARG A 217 20.40 -4.94 -4.22
CA ARG A 217 21.66 -5.63 -3.94
C ARG A 217 21.85 -6.88 -4.79
#